data_AF-A0A5K1E918-F1
#
_entry.id   AF-A0A5K1E918-F1
#
_cell.length_a   1.000
_cell.length_b   1.000
_cell.length_c   1.000
_cell.angle_alpha   90.00
_cell.angle_beta   90.00
_cell.angle_gamma   90.00
#
_symmetry.space_group_name_H-M   'P 1'
#
loop_
_entity.id
_entity.type
_entity.pdbx_description
1 polymer ?
#
loop_
_entity_poly.entity_id
_entity_poly.type
_entity_poly.pdbx_seq_one_letter_code
_entity_poly.pdbx_strand_id
1 'polypeptide(L)' 'RNKALVEQLSTPPAGSKDLYFTTQYSQTSIGQFKTCLWKQFLTYWRSPEYNFVRYVYTLVAALLLGTIFWGVGNE' A
#
# COMPACT_ATOMS: atom_id res chain seq x y z
N ARG A 1 13.47 33.85 8.00
CA ARG A 1 13.64 33.24 9.35
C ARG A 1 13.97 31.74 9.27
N ASN A 2 13.12 30.90 8.66
CA ASN A 2 13.40 29.45 8.57
C ASN A 2 14.68 29.09 7.78
N LYS A 3 14.96 29.77 6.66
CA LYS A 3 16.17 29.51 5.85
C LYS A 3 17.48 29.75 6.62
N ALA A 4 17.57 30.88 7.33
CA ALA A 4 18.74 31.21 8.15
C ALA A 4 18.92 30.24 9.34
N LEU A 5 17.82 29.76 9.93
CA LEU A 5 17.87 28.77 11.01
C LEU A 5 18.35 27.40 10.49
N VAL A 6 17.90 27.00 9.29
CA VAL A 6 18.36 25.75 8.64
C VAL A 6 19.84 25.83 8.32
N GLU A 7 20.32 26.97 7.84
CA GLU A 7 21.74 27.17 7.50
C GLU A 7 22.64 27.04 8.75
N GLN A 8 22.25 27.67 9.86
CA GLN A 8 22.97 27.55 11.15
C GLN A 8 22.98 26.12 11.72
N LEU A 9 21.89 25.37 11.53
CA LEU A 9 21.77 23.98 12.02
C LEU A 9 22.40 22.96 11.07
N SER A 10 22.64 23.34 9.81
CA SER A 10 23.29 22.48 8.82
C SER A 10 24.80 22.38 9.01
N THR A 11 25.41 23.38 9.64
CA THR A 11 26.83 23.37 10.03
C THR A 11 27.01 22.55 11.31
N PRO A 12 27.75 21.41 11.25
CA PRO A 12 28.04 20.62 12.44
C PRO A 12 28.92 21.40 13.44
N PRO A 13 28.73 21.24 14.77
CA PRO A 13 29.61 21.83 15.77
C PRO A 13 31.07 21.33 15.64
N ALA A 14 32.04 22.17 15.99
CA ALA A 14 33.46 21.77 16.01
C ALA A 14 33.65 20.58 16.98
N GLY A 15 34.08 19.43 16.44
CA GLY A 15 34.23 18.17 17.18
C GLY A 15 33.12 17.15 16.98
N SER A 16 32.11 17.44 16.15
CA SER A 16 31.13 16.43 15.73
C SER A 16 31.82 15.33 14.91
N LYS A 17 31.52 14.07 15.22
CA LYS A 17 31.92 12.93 14.39
C LYS A 17 30.89 12.73 13.28
N ASP A 18 31.36 12.30 12.11
CA ASP A 18 30.47 11.91 11.02
C ASP A 18 29.49 10.83 11.47
N LEU A 19 28.28 10.89 10.91
CA LEU A 19 27.23 9.96 11.25
C LEU A 19 27.63 8.56 10.79
N TYR A 20 27.96 7.69 11.75
CA TYR A 20 28.31 6.31 11.47
C TYR A 20 27.07 5.42 11.55
N PHE A 21 26.73 4.78 10.44
CA PHE A 21 25.69 3.75 10.40
C PHE A 21 26.33 2.36 10.48
N THR A 22 25.82 1.52 11.38
CA THR A 22 26.30 0.14 11.54
C THR A 22 25.94 -0.76 10.36
N THR A 23 24.92 -0.38 9.59
CA THR A 23 24.43 -1.11 8.42
C THR A 23 24.22 -0.16 7.24
N GLN A 24 24.49 -0.64 6.02
CA GLN A 24 24.25 0.13 4.79
C GLN A 24 22.77 0.50 4.60
N TYR A 25 21.86 -0.34 5.09
CA TYR A 25 20.42 -0.14 4.99
C TYR A 25 19.79 -0.03 6.38
N SER A 26 18.79 0.85 6.52
CA SER A 26 18.06 1.07 7.77
C SER A 26 17.20 -0.12 8.20
N GLN A 27 16.77 -0.95 7.24
CA GLN A 27 15.95 -2.14 7.47
C GLN A 27 16.39 -3.26 6.53
N THR A 28 16.20 -4.51 6.97
CA THR A 28 16.47 -5.70 6.15
C THR A 28 15.53 -5.76 4.95
N SER A 29 15.93 -6.46 3.88
CA SER A 29 15.12 -6.60 2.67
C SER A 29 13.74 -7.23 2.96
N ILE A 30 13.66 -8.17 3.90
CA ILE A 30 12.40 -8.78 4.33
C ILE A 30 11.51 -7.77 5.07
N GLY A 31 12.11 -6.91 5.91
CA GLY A 31 11.37 -5.85 6.60
C GLY A 31 10.74 -4.87 5.62
N GLN A 32 11.53 -4.40 4.64
CA GLN A 32 11.05 -3.51 3.59
C GLN A 32 9.95 -4.17 2.74
N PHE A 33 10.13 -5.45 2.38
CA PHE A 33 9.12 -6.21 1.64
C PHE A 33 7.78 -6.27 2.38
N LYS A 34 7.80 -6.62 3.69
CA LYS A 34 6.59 -6.64 4.52
C LYS A 34 5.91 -5.27 4.57
N THR A 35 6.67 -4.19 4.72
CA THR A 35 6.14 -2.82 4.73
C THR A 35 5.50 -2.46 3.40
N CYS A 36 6.14 -2.78 2.27
CA CYS A 36 5.59 -2.56 0.95
C CYS A 36 4.30 -3.37 0.73
N LEU A 37 4.27 -4.63 1.17
CA LEU A 37 3.10 -5.50 1.04
C LEU A 37 1.92 -4.96 1.87
N TRP A 38 2.17 -4.55 3.11
CA TRP A 38 1.18 -3.90 3.97
C TRP A 38 0.62 -2.63 3.32
N LYS A 39 1.51 -1.76 2.82
CA LYS A 39 1.11 -0.52 2.16
C LYS A 39 0.28 -0.79 0.90
N GLN A 40 0.67 -1.77 0.10
CA GLN A 40 -0.07 -2.19 -1.07
C GLN A 40 -1.46 -2.73 -0.69
N PHE A 41 -1.54 -3.59 0.33
CA PHE A 41 -2.81 -4.14 0.81
C PHE A 41 -3.74 -3.04 1.33
N LEU A 42 -3.21 -2.11 2.13
CA LEU A 42 -3.99 -1.00 2.66
C LEU A 42 -4.46 -0.06 1.55
N THR A 43 -3.61 0.21 0.55
CA THR A 43 -3.97 1.03 -0.62
C THR A 43 -5.02 0.34 -1.48
N TYR A 44 -4.91 -0.98 -1.65
CA TYR A 44 -5.89 -1.81 -2.35
C TYR A 44 -7.27 -1.77 -1.67
N TRP A 45 -7.30 -1.87 -0.34
CA TRP A 45 -8.56 -1.75 0.42
C TRP A 45 -9.12 -0.32 0.45
N ARG A 46 -8.26 0.69 0.43
CA ARG A 46 -8.66 2.11 0.43
C ARG A 46 -9.04 2.63 -0.97
N SER A 47 -8.74 1.88 -2.02
CA SER A 47 -9.11 2.16 -3.41
C SER A 47 -10.16 1.14 -3.86
N PRO A 48 -11.42 1.31 -3.43
CA PRO A 48 -12.48 0.30 -3.55
C PRO A 48 -12.92 0.02 -4.99
N GLU A 49 -12.46 0.78 -5.99
CA GLU A 49 -12.90 0.65 -7.38
C GLU A 49 -12.67 -0.76 -7.93
N TYR A 50 -11.54 -1.40 -7.63
CA TYR A 50 -11.23 -2.73 -8.16
C TYR A 50 -12.04 -3.85 -7.50
N ASN A 51 -12.28 -3.77 -6.19
CA ASN A 51 -13.11 -4.76 -5.48
C ASN A 51 -14.59 -4.59 -5.82
N PHE A 52 -15.07 -3.35 -5.94
CA PHE A 52 -16.45 -3.05 -6.32
C PHE A 52 -16.79 -3.62 -7.69
N VAL A 53 -15.92 -3.41 -8.69
CA VAL A 53 -16.11 -4.00 -10.03
C VAL A 53 -16.17 -5.52 -9.95
N ARG A 54 -15.32 -6.17 -9.16
CA ARG A 54 -15.33 -7.63 -9.01
C ARG A 54 -16.64 -8.14 -8.38
N TYR A 55 -17.14 -7.46 -7.34
CA TYR A 55 -18.41 -7.82 -6.71
C TYR A 55 -19.61 -7.60 -7.64
N VAL A 56 -19.68 -6.45 -8.31
CA VAL A 56 -20.76 -6.14 -9.26
C VAL A 56 -20.75 -7.11 -10.43
N TYR A 57 -19.57 -7.39 -11.01
CA TYR A 57 -19.42 -8.37 -12.07
C TYR A 57 -19.92 -9.75 -11.65
N THR A 58 -19.53 -10.20 -10.45
CA THR A 58 -19.95 -11.51 -9.92
C THR A 58 -21.46 -11.57 -9.69
N LEU A 59 -22.06 -10.50 -9.16
CA LEU A 59 -23.51 -10.40 -8.97
C LEU A 59 -24.26 -10.46 -10.30
N VAL A 60 -23.82 -9.68 -11.30
CA VAL A 60 -24.44 -9.66 -12.63
C VAL A 60 -24.31 -11.03 -13.29
N ALA A 61 -23.13 -11.66 -13.25
CA ALA A 61 -22.94 -13.00 -13.80
C ALA A 61 -23.84 -14.04 -13.12
N ALA A 62 -23.96 -13.98 -11.78
CA ALA A 62 -24.84 -14.87 -11.03
C ALA A 62 -26.32 -14.68 -11.39
N LEU A 63 -26.78 -13.43 -11.55
CA LEU A 63 -28.15 -13.13 -11.97
C LEU A 63 -28.43 -13.59 -13.41
N LEU A 64 -27.49 -13.37 -14.34
CA LEU A 64 -27.62 -13.83 -15.73
C LEU A 64 -27.73 -15.36 -15.79
N LEU A 65 -26.83 -16.06 -15.12
CA LEU A 65 -26.88 -17.53 -15.09
C LEU A 65 -28.15 -18.02 -14.38
N GLY A 66 -28.50 -17.45 -13.23
CA GLY A 66 -29.71 -17.81 -12.49
C GLY A 66 -30.99 -17.58 -13.27
N THR A 67 -31.05 -16.52 -14.08
CA THR A 67 -32.20 -16.23 -14.95
C THR A 67 -32.25 -17.13 -16.19
N ILE A 68 -31.11 -17.43 -16.82
CA ILE A 68 -31.04 -18.36 -17.96
C ILE A 68 -31.51 -19.76 -17.54
N PHE A 69 -31.10 -20.22 -16.37
CA PHE A 69 -31.48 -21.54 -15.83
C PHE A 69 -32.71 -21.49 -14.93
N TRP A 70 -33.49 -20.40 -14.97
CA TRP A 70 -34.65 -20.24 -14.11
C TRP A 70 -35.73 -21.29 -14.45
N GLY A 71 -36.07 -22.13 -13.47
CA GLY A 71 -37.08 -23.18 -13.64
C GLY A 71 -36.60 -24.42 -14.42
N VAL A 72 -35.30 -24.51 -14.74
CA VAL A 72 -34.72 -25.74 -15.30
C VAL A 72 -34.72 -26.80 -14.19
N GLY A 73 -35.40 -27.93 -14.42
CA GLY A 73 -35.54 -29.02 -13.46
C GLY A 73 -36.84 -29.05 -12.66
N ASN A 74 -37.83 -28.20 -12.99
CA ASN A 74 -39.21 -28.41 -12.57
C ASN A 74 -39.85 -29.52 -13.45
N GLU A 75 -39.50 -30.78 -13.18
CA GLU A 75 -40.28 -31.97 -13.55
C GLU A 75 -40.91 -32.59 -12.29
#